data_AF-A0A1V1PCG0-F1
#
_entry.id   AF-A0A1V1PCG0-F1
#
_cell.length_a   1.000
_cell.length_b   1.000
_cell.length_c   1.000
_cell.angle_alpha   90.00
_cell.angle_beta   90.00
_cell.angle_gamma   90.00
#
_symmetry.space_group_name_H-M   'P 1'
#
loop_
_entity.id
_entity.type
_entity.pdbx_description
1 polymer ?
#
loop_
_entity_poly.entity_id
_entity_poly.type
_entity_poly.pdbx_seq_one_letter_code
_entity_poly.pdbx_strand_id
1 'polypeptide(L)' 'MQTERLKTLAISDSGFIFDPSSGDTFNTNDIGIQIINLLKQGKDFNDIMDQLIEDYEVTENELEADLRDYIQTLKNYHMV' A
#
# COMPACT_ATOMS: atom_id res chain seq x y z
N MET A 1 0.82 6.76 11.69
CA MET A 1 1.57 5.63 11.11
C MET A 1 2.96 6.14 10.72
N GLN A 2 4.04 5.36 10.90
CA GLN A 2 5.39 5.79 10.51
C GLN A 2 5.65 5.39 9.04
N THR A 3 5.11 6.16 8.10
CA THR A 3 5.25 5.86 6.65
C THR A 3 6.56 6.36 6.04
N GLU A 4 7.53 6.78 6.85
CA GLU A 4 8.82 7.30 6.37
C GLU A 4 9.64 6.23 5.64
N ARG A 5 9.54 4.94 6.03
CA ARG A 5 10.19 3.84 5.29
C ARG A 5 9.56 3.60 3.91
N LEU A 6 8.25 3.78 3.74
CA LEU A 6 7.65 3.68 2.40
C LEU A 6 8.29 4.67 1.43
N LYS A 7 8.58 5.90 1.88
CA LYS A 7 9.17 6.95 1.02
C LYS A 7 10.54 6.56 0.47
N THR A 8 11.26 5.65 1.14
CA THR A 8 12.57 5.15 0.66
C THR A 8 12.44 4.00 -0.34
N LEU A 9 11.26 3.39 -0.47
CA LEU A 9 11.03 2.31 -1.43
C LEU A 9 10.97 2.86 -2.86
N ALA A 10 11.79 2.29 -3.73
CA ALA A 10 11.70 2.51 -5.17
C ALA A 10 10.63 1.59 -5.74
N ILE A 11 9.65 2.18 -6.46
CA ILE A 11 8.50 1.45 -7.00
C ILE A 11 8.41 1.78 -8.49
N SER A 12 8.35 0.76 -9.33
CA SER A 12 8.07 0.92 -10.76
C SER A 12 6.56 0.96 -11.04
N ASP A 13 6.20 1.49 -12.20
CA ASP A 13 4.81 1.45 -12.69
C ASP A 13 4.29 0.02 -12.91
N SER A 14 5.19 -0.97 -13.03
CA SER A 14 4.85 -2.38 -13.17
C SER A 14 4.70 -3.12 -11.83
N GLY A 15 4.80 -2.41 -10.70
CA GLY A 15 4.61 -2.97 -9.36
C GLY A 15 5.83 -3.65 -8.75
N PHE A 16 7.01 -3.47 -9.34
CA PHE A 16 8.26 -3.93 -8.73
C PHE A 16 8.67 -2.95 -7.62
N ILE A 17 8.93 -3.48 -6.43
CA ILE A 17 9.33 -2.71 -5.25
C ILE A 17 10.73 -3.14 -4.84
N PHE A 18 11.64 -2.18 -4.70
CA PHE A 18 12.97 -2.40 -4.16
C PHE A 18 13.14 -1.61 -2.86
N ASP A 19 13.54 -2.30 -1.78
CA ASP A 19 13.97 -1.69 -0.53
C ASP A 19 15.50 -1.52 -0.54
N PRO A 20 16.03 -0.29 -0.72
CA PRO A 20 17.48 -0.07 -0.76
C PRO A 20 18.17 -0.33 0.57
N SER A 21 17.43 -0.36 1.68
CA SER A 21 17.99 -0.49 3.02
C SER A 21 18.24 -1.95 3.41
N SER A 22 17.38 -2.88 3.00
CA SER A 22 17.58 -4.32 3.21
C SER A 22 18.15 -5.03 1.98
N GLY A 23 17.96 -4.47 0.77
CA GLY A 23 18.24 -5.13 -0.50
C GLY A 23 17.13 -6.04 -0.98
N ASP A 24 15.99 -6.07 -0.28
CA ASP A 24 14.85 -6.92 -0.65
C ASP A 24 14.08 -6.38 -1.85
N THR A 25 13.48 -7.31 -2.58
CA THR A 25 12.63 -7.03 -3.73
C THR A 25 11.30 -7.74 -3.60
N PHE A 26 10.23 -7.00 -3.92
CA PHE A 26 8.86 -7.47 -3.87
C PHE A 26 8.15 -7.12 -5.17
N ASN A 27 7.01 -7.77 -5.39
CA ASN A 27 6.09 -7.40 -6.46
C ASN A 27 4.71 -7.15 -5.85
N THR A 28 4.00 -6.19 -6.41
CA THR A 28 2.62 -5.91 -6.08
C THR A 28 1.83 -5.61 -7.36
N ASN A 29 0.51 -5.66 -7.28
CA ASN A 29 -0.37 -5.33 -8.40
C ASN A 29 -0.69 -3.83 -8.41
N ASP A 30 -1.44 -3.38 -9.41
CA ASP A 30 -1.79 -1.97 -9.59
C ASP A 30 -2.50 -1.37 -8.37
N ILE A 31 -3.40 -2.14 -7.72
CA ILE A 31 -4.08 -1.73 -6.48
C ILE A 31 -3.07 -1.54 -5.34
N GLY A 32 -2.12 -2.46 -5.19
CA GLY A 32 -1.06 -2.34 -4.19
C GLY A 32 -0.16 -1.12 -4.41
N ILE A 33 0.17 -0.81 -5.67
CA ILE A 33 0.89 0.42 -6.03
C ILE A 33 0.09 1.65 -5.56
N GLN A 34 -1.21 1.67 -5.84
CA GLN A 34 -2.09 2.77 -5.43
C GLN A 34 -2.15 2.92 -3.91
N ILE A 35 -2.36 1.84 -3.17
CA ILE A 35 -2.38 1.84 -1.69
C ILE A 35 -1.06 2.38 -1.14
N ILE A 36 0.08 1.89 -1.64
CA ILE A 36 1.40 2.36 -1.20
C ILE A 36 1.58 3.86 -1.49
N ASN A 37 1.16 4.33 -2.67
CA ASN A 37 1.24 5.74 -3.02
C ASN A 37 0.36 6.64 -2.13
N LEU A 38 -0.84 6.18 -1.76
CA LEU A 38 -1.70 6.89 -0.82
C LEU A 38 -1.09 6.93 0.59
N LEU A 39 -0.53 5.82 1.06
CA LEU A 39 0.20 5.77 2.33
C LEU A 39 1.42 6.69 2.35
N LYS A 40 2.16 6.80 1.22
CA LYS A 40 3.27 7.76 1.04
C LYS A 40 2.81 9.23 1.15
N GLN A 41 1.58 9.52 0.73
CA GLN A 41 0.95 10.84 0.87
C GLN A 41 0.42 11.11 2.29
N GLY A 42 0.51 10.13 3.20
CA GLY A 42 0.07 10.25 4.58
C GLY A 42 -1.43 10.00 4.79
N LYS A 43 -2.11 9.43 3.79
CA LYS A 43 -3.50 9.00 3.90
C LYS A 43 -3.63 7.88 4.92
N ASP A 44 -4.71 7.92 5.70
CA ASP A 44 -5.00 6.85 6.66
C ASP A 44 -5.86 5.74 6.05
N PHE A 45 -6.22 4.75 6.87
CA PHE A 45 -6.99 3.60 6.42
C PHE A 45 -8.35 3.98 5.82
N ASN A 46 -9.05 4.93 6.44
CA ASN A 46 -10.38 5.34 6.00
C ASN A 46 -10.27 6.18 4.72
N ASP A 47 -9.29 7.08 4.64
CA ASP A 47 -9.02 7.84 3.42
C ASP A 47 -8.78 6.92 2.21
N ILE A 48 -8.02 5.83 2.41
CA ILE A 48 -7.71 4.86 1.35
C ILE A 48 -8.97 4.04 1.00
N MET A 49 -9.77 3.68 2.01
CA MET A 49 -11.03 2.97 1.81
C MET A 49 -11.97 3.75 0.91
N ASP A 50 -12.22 5.01 1.27
CA ASP A 50 -13.14 5.90 0.55
C ASP A 50 -12.69 6.07 -0.91
N GLN A 51 -11.39 6.30 -1.11
CA GLN A 51 -10.82 6.46 -2.46
C GLN A 51 -10.98 5.20 -3.32
N LEU A 52 -10.68 4.02 -2.76
CA LEU A 52 -10.76 2.77 -3.52
C LEU A 52 -12.21 2.33 -3.78
N ILE A 53 -13.14 2.61 -2.85
CA ILE A 53 -14.58 2.41 -3.08
C ILE A 53 -15.06 3.27 -4.25
N GLU A 54 -14.64 4.54 -4.29
CA GLU A 54 -14.98 5.47 -5.38
C GLU A 54 -14.37 5.04 -6.72
N ASP A 55 -13.09 4.64 -6.73
CA ASP A 55 -12.36 4.31 -7.95
C ASP A 55 -12.78 2.95 -8.58
N TYR A 56 -13.21 1.99 -7.76
CA TYR A 56 -13.45 0.60 -8.19
C TYR A 56 -14.90 0.12 -8.05
N GLU A 57 -15.83 0.98 -7.61
CA GLU A 57 -17.26 0.65 -7.43
C GLU A 57 -17.50 -0.60 -6.56
N VAL A 58 -16.66 -0.81 -5.54
CA VAL A 58 -16.76 -1.93 -4.58
C VAL A 58 -17.46 -1.51 -3.30
N THR A 59 -17.98 -2.46 -2.54
CA THR A 59 -18.54 -2.18 -1.21
C THR A 59 -17.46 -2.18 -0.13
N GLU A 60 -17.72 -1.48 0.98
CA GLU A 60 -16.84 -1.47 2.15
C GLU A 60 -16.53 -2.88 2.66
N ASN A 61 -17.56 -3.75 2.75
CA ASN A 61 -17.40 -5.12 3.21
C ASN A 61 -16.49 -5.98 2.30
N GLU A 62 -16.47 -5.70 1.00
CA GLU A 62 -15.61 -6.40 0.04
C GLU A 62 -14.15 -5.95 0.16
N LEU A 63 -13.91 -4.67 0.48
CA LEU A 63 -12.57 -4.09 0.49
C LEU A 63 -11.90 -4.10 1.87
N GLU A 64 -12.65 -3.98 2.96
CA GLU A 64 -12.09 -3.72 4.30
C GLU A 64 -11.12 -4.82 4.73
N ALA A 65 -11.52 -6.08 4.59
CA ALA A 65 -10.70 -7.22 4.96
C ALA A 65 -9.40 -7.27 4.13
N ASP A 66 -9.51 -7.11 2.81
CA ASP A 66 -8.37 -7.14 1.89
C ASP A 66 -7.38 -6.00 2.17
N LEU A 67 -7.88 -4.77 2.40
CA LEU A 67 -7.01 -3.64 2.72
C LEU A 67 -6.33 -3.83 4.08
N ARG A 68 -7.05 -4.35 5.09
CA ARG A 68 -6.46 -4.65 6.41
C ARG A 68 -5.35 -5.68 6.28
N ASP A 69 -5.57 -6.76 5.55
CA ASP A 69 -4.60 -7.82 5.36
C ASP A 69 -3.38 -7.33 4.57
N TYR A 70 -3.58 -6.48 3.56
CA TYR A 70 -2.50 -5.87 2.81
C TYR A 70 -1.64 -4.94 3.68
N ILE A 71 -2.26 -4.05 4.46
CA ILE A 71 -1.53 -3.16 5.37
C ILE A 71 -0.79 -3.97 6.44
N GLN A 72 -1.38 -5.06 6.94
CA GLN A 72 -0.70 -5.95 7.89
C GLN A 72 0.51 -6.64 7.24
N THR A 73 0.40 -7.02 5.97
CA THR A 73 1.53 -7.57 5.20
C THR A 73 2.66 -6.56 5.09
N LEU A 74 2.38 -5.30 4.76
CA LEU A 74 3.39 -4.24 4.73
C LEU A 74 4.08 -4.05 6.10
N LYS A 75 3.34 -4.11 7.20
CA LYS A 75 3.90 -4.06 8.57
C LYS A 75 4.82 -5.23 8.87
N ASN A 76 4.44 -6.43 8.44
CA ASN A 76 5.24 -7.64 8.67
C ASN A 76 6.59 -7.59 7.93
N TYR A 77 6.65 -6.93 6.78
CA TYR A 77 7.89 -6.62 6.06
C TYR A 77 8.55 -5.30 6.52
N HIS A 78 8.08 -4.73 7.64
CA HIS A 78 8.56 -3.48 8.23
C HIS A 78 8.47 -2.25 7.31
N MET A 79 7.66 -2.27 6.25
CA MET A 79 7.57 -1.17 5.30
C MET A 79 6.80 0.05 5.84
N VAL A 80 5.91 -0.17 6.82
CA VAL A 80 4.99 0.83 7.41
C VAL A 80 4.83 0.72 8.91
#